data_AF-A0A534K488-F1
#
_entry.id   AF-A0A534K488-F1
#
_cell.length_a   1.000
_cell.length_b   1.000
_cell.length_c   1.000
_cell.angle_alpha   90.00
_cell.angle_beta   90.00
_cell.angle_gamma   90.00
#
_symmetry.space_group_name_H-M   'P 1'
#
loop_
_entity.id
_entity.type
_entity.pdbx_description
1 polymer ?
#
loop_
_entity_poly.entity_id
_entity_poly.type
_entity_poly.pdbx_seq_one_letter_code
_entity_poly.pdbx_strand_id
1 'polypeptide(L)'
;MPEVDLDETAKGILMATLASPKTPGELSRIFGLSGSIVVDYLELLEHLGLVRVVLSYFGRDGRIVRYYEADLPIDTSDLAPGAAAHS
;
A
#
# COMPACT_ATOMS: atom_id res chain seq x y z
N MET A 1 7.87 12.07 13.09
CA MET A 1 7.05 10.87 12.91
C MET A 1 7.71 9.74 13.67
N PRO A 2 7.00 8.88 14.42
CA PRO A 2 7.62 7.69 15.01
C PRO A 2 8.20 6.83 13.88
N GLU A 3 9.41 6.33 14.08
CA GLU A 3 10.07 5.42 13.12
C GLU A 3 9.32 4.09 13.18
N VAL A 4 8.53 3.81 12.14
CA VAL A 4 7.80 2.54 12.03
C VAL A 4 8.78 1.49 11.54
N ASP A 5 9.19 0.60 12.44
CA ASP A 5 10.05 -0.52 12.09
C ASP A 5 9.23 -1.62 11.42
N LEU A 6 9.23 -1.61 10.09
CA LEU A 6 8.63 -2.66 9.27
C LEU A 6 9.67 -3.78 9.05
N ASP A 7 9.24 -5.04 9.19
CA ASP A 7 10.07 -6.15 8.74
C ASP A 7 10.21 -6.15 7.20
N GLU A 8 11.16 -6.95 6.71
CA GLU A 8 11.47 -7.02 5.27
C GLU A 8 10.28 -7.50 4.41
N THR A 9 9.38 -8.30 4.97
CA THR A 9 8.19 -8.78 4.26
C THR A 9 7.18 -7.65 4.09
N ALA A 10 6.90 -6.91 5.17
CA ALA A 10 6.01 -5.76 5.15
C ALA A 10 6.54 -4.67 4.21
N LYS A 11 7.85 -4.39 4.23
CA LYS A 11 8.50 -3.48 3.27
C LYS A 11 8.32 -3.94 1.83
N GLY A 12 8.54 -5.24 1.58
CA GLY A 12 8.37 -5.83 0.25
C GLY A 12 6.94 -5.66 -0.27
N ILE A 13 5.93 -5.98 0.55
CA ILE A 13 4.52 -5.83 0.21
C ILE A 13 4.18 -4.36 -0.08
N LEU A 14 4.60 -3.43 0.79
CA LEU A 14 4.39 -2.00 0.59
C LEU A 14 4.97 -1.52 -0.74
N MET A 15 6.22 -1.87 -1.05
CA MET A 15 6.87 -1.53 -2.32
C MET A 15 6.15 -2.12 -3.53
N ALA A 16 5.63 -3.34 -3.43
CA ALA A 16 4.85 -3.95 -4.51
C ALA A 16 3.52 -3.21 -4.76
N THR A 17 2.86 -2.73 -3.70
CA THR A 17 1.63 -1.91 -3.80
C THR A 17 1.89 -0.48 -4.26
N LEU A 18 3.12 0.03 -4.09
CA LEU A 18 3.54 1.34 -4.61
C LEU A 18 3.71 1.31 -6.13
N ALA A 19 4.20 0.21 -6.69
CA ALA A 19 4.38 0.06 -8.14
C ALA A 19 3.05 0.02 -8.90
N SER A 20 2.01 -0.59 -8.30
CA SER A 20 0.62 -0.55 -8.76
C SER A 20 -0.31 -1.19 -7.73
N PRO A 21 -1.61 -0.83 -7.73
CA PRO A 21 -2.58 -1.47 -6.83
C PRO A 21 -2.58 -2.99 -6.96
N LYS A 22 -2.58 -3.71 -5.83
CA LYS A 22 -2.54 -5.19 -5.81
C LYS A 22 -3.59 -5.80 -4.91
N THR A 23 -4.03 -6.99 -5.28
CA THR A 23 -4.85 -7.85 -4.43
C THR A 23 -3.99 -8.71 -3.49
N PRO A 24 -4.54 -9.18 -2.36
CA PRO A 24 -3.85 -10.16 -1.51
C PRO A 24 -3.44 -11.42 -2.28
N GLY A 25 -4.24 -11.84 -3.26
CA GLY A 25 -3.96 -12.99 -4.10
C GLY A 25 -2.76 -12.80 -5.04
N GLU A 26 -2.56 -11.61 -5.61
CA GLU A 26 -1.36 -11.29 -6.40
C GLU A 26 -0.11 -11.25 -5.53
N LEU A 27 -0.20 -10.58 -4.37
CA LEU A 27 0.90 -10.49 -3.41
C LEU A 27 1.30 -11.88 -2.88
N SER A 28 0.32 -12.74 -2.57
CA SER A 28 0.57 -14.13 -2.19
C SER A 28 1.40 -14.89 -3.24
N ARG A 29 1.11 -14.69 -4.54
CA ARG A 29 1.89 -15.30 -5.62
C ARG A 29 3.29 -14.71 -5.77
N ILE A 30 3.44 -13.38 -5.59
CA ILE A 30 4.72 -12.69 -5.72
C ILE A 30 5.69 -13.12 -4.61
N PHE A 31 5.20 -13.19 -3.36
CA PHE A 31 6.04 -13.44 -2.19
C PHE A 31 6.06 -14.91 -1.74
N GLY A 32 5.26 -15.78 -2.35
CA GLY A 32 5.15 -17.19 -1.96
C GLY A 32 4.54 -17.40 -0.57
N LEU A 33 3.72 -16.47 -0.11
CA LEU A 33 3.09 -16.47 1.22
C LEU A 33 1.66 -16.97 1.16
N SER A 34 1.12 -17.46 2.28
CA SER A 34 -0.31 -17.76 2.35
C SER A 34 -1.12 -16.48 2.23
N GLY A 35 -2.32 -16.59 1.64
CA GLY A 35 -3.21 -15.43 1.50
C GLY A 35 -3.58 -14.78 2.83
N SER A 36 -3.69 -15.56 3.92
CA SER A 36 -3.97 -15.03 5.26
C SER A 36 -2.83 -14.17 5.78
N ILE A 37 -1.57 -14.62 5.65
CA ILE A 37 -0.40 -13.85 6.09
C ILE A 37 -0.31 -12.52 5.33
N VAL A 38 -0.59 -12.53 4.03
CA VAL A 38 -0.62 -11.30 3.23
C VAL A 38 -1.72 -10.34 3.70
N VAL A 39 -2.90 -10.87 4.04
CA VAL A 39 -3.99 -10.06 4.61
C VAL A 39 -3.56 -9.44 5.94
N ASP A 40 -2.93 -10.20 6.83
CA ASP A 40 -2.44 -9.69 8.12
C ASP A 40 -1.45 -8.51 7.92
N TYR A 41 -0.53 -8.62 6.95
CA TYR A 41 0.38 -7.51 6.60
C TYR A 41 -0.34 -6.32 6.00
N LEU A 42 -1.32 -6.53 5.12
CA LEU A 42 -2.08 -5.43 4.53
C LEU A 42 -2.92 -4.70 5.57
N GLU A 43 -3.51 -5.41 6.52
CA GLU A 43 -4.24 -4.82 7.66
C GLU A 43 -3.29 -4.01 8.56
N LEU A 44 -2.09 -4.52 8.83
CA LEU A 44 -1.06 -3.76 9.55
C LEU A 44 -0.70 -2.47 8.82
N LEU A 45 -0.39 -2.55 7.52
CA LEU A 45 -0.01 -1.39 6.72
C LEU A 45 -1.17 -0.38 6.57
N GLU A 46 -2.42 -0.86 6.48
CA GLU A 46 -3.62 -0.03 6.43
C GLU A 46 -3.83 0.70 7.77
N HIS A 47 -3.63 -0.01 8.90
CA HIS A 47 -3.70 0.59 10.23
C HIS A 47 -2.65 1.68 10.45
N LEU A 48 -1.47 1.52 9.84
CA LEU A 48 -0.40 2.51 9.84
C LEU A 48 -0.63 3.67 8.85
N GLY A 49 -1.69 3.59 8.03
CA GLY A 49 -2.00 4.58 7.01
C GLY A 49 -1.06 4.56 5.80
N LEU A 50 -0.33 3.46 5.58
CA LEU A 50 0.65 3.31 4.51
C LEU A 50 0.06 2.70 3.24
N VAL A 51 -1.07 2.02 3.35
CA VAL A 51 -1.85 1.52 2.22
C VAL A 51 -3.34 1.81 2.44
N ARG A 52 -4.10 1.83 1.35
CA ARG A 52 -5.55 1.96 1.38
C ARG A 52 -6.21 1.11 0.32
N VAL A 53 -7.45 0.72 0.54
CA VAL A 53 -8.28 0.06 -0.49
C VAL A 53 -8.74 1.10 -1.52
N VAL A 54 -8.40 0.88 -2.80
CA VAL A 54 -8.77 1.79 -3.90
C VAL A 54 -9.85 1.23 -4.82
N LEU A 55 -10.04 -0.08 -4.82
CA LEU A 55 -11.12 -0.76 -5.54
C LEU A 55 -11.59 -1.97 -4.75
N SER A 56 -12.91 -2.15 -4.67
CA SER A 56 -13.53 -3.35 -4.13
C SER A 56 -14.68 -3.79 -5.03
N TYR A 57 -14.75 -5.09 -5.33
CA TYR A 57 -15.86 -5.67 -6.09
C TYR A 57 -16.07 -7.13 -5.71
N PHE A 58 -17.24 -7.68 -6.07
CA PHE A 58 -17.51 -9.10 -5.94
C PHE A 58 -17.00 -9.86 -7.18
N GLY A 59 -16.11 -10.82 -6.95
CA GLY A 59 -15.66 -11.76 -7.96
C GLY A 59 -16.77 -12.72 -8.41
N ARG A 60 -16.50 -13.48 -9.49
CA ARG A 60 -17.45 -14.46 -10.03
C ARG A 60 -17.82 -15.58 -9.04
N ASP A 61 -16.95 -15.84 -8.07
CA ASP A 61 -17.15 -16.80 -6.98
C ASP A 61 -17.93 -16.21 -5.79
N GLY A 62 -18.43 -14.97 -5.92
CA GLY A 62 -19.14 -14.26 -4.86
C GLY A 62 -18.24 -13.74 -3.75
N ARG A 63 -16.91 -13.85 -3.88
CA ARG A 63 -15.97 -13.33 -2.87
C ARG A 63 -15.60 -11.89 -3.17
N ILE A 64 -15.40 -11.11 -2.11
CA ILE A 64 -14.92 -9.73 -2.25
C ILE A 64 -13.44 -9.75 -2.64
N VAL A 65 -13.10 -9.04 -3.71
CA VAL A 65 -11.74 -8.74 -4.12
C VAL A 65 -11.46 -7.28 -3.78
N ARG A 66 -10.33 -7.03 -3.12
CA ARG A 66 -9.86 -5.69 -2.75
C ARG A 66 -8.49 -5.44 -3.38
N TYR A 67 -8.34 -4.27 -4.00
CA TYR A 67 -7.06 -3.76 -4.47
C TYR A 67 -6.55 -2.72 -3.48
N TYR A 68 -5.30 -2.90 -3.05
CA TYR A 68 -4.60 -2.04 -2.12
C TYR A 68 -3.53 -1.24 -2.87
N GLU A 69 -3.49 0.06 -2.63
CA GLU A 69 -2.48 1.00 -3.15
C GLU A 69 -1.70 1.59 -1.98
N ALA A 70 -0.39 1.77 -2.15
CA ALA A 70 0.41 2.49 -1.16
C ALA A 70 0.08 3.98 -1.19
N ASP A 71 -0.17 4.54 -0.02
CA ASP A 71 -0.39 5.96 0.21
C ASP A 71 0.78 6.49 1.02
N LEU A 72 1.94 6.63 0.36
CA LEU A 72 3.12 7.18 1.03
C LEU A 72 2.92 8.68 1.20
N PRO A 73 3.11 9.24 2.41
CA PRO A 73 3.10 10.68 2.60
C PRO A 73 4.18 11.27 1.69
N ILE A 74 3.75 12.02 0.67
CA ILE A 74 4.67 12.79 -0.16
C ILE A 74 5.29 13.82 0.78
N ASP A 75 6.62 13.85 0.87
CA ASP A 75 7.30 14.93 1.55
C ASP A 75 7.06 16.23 0.76
N THR A 76 6.05 16.99 1.17
CA THR A 76 5.73 18.28 0.55
C THR A 76 6.63 19.40 1.05
N SER A 77 7.68 19.11 1.84
CA SER A 77 8.61 20.13 2.33
C SER A 77 9.31 20.88 1.20
N ASP A 78 9.50 20.23 0.04
CA ASP A 78 10.06 20.84 -1.17
C ASP A 78 9.04 21.66 -1.99
N LEU A 79 7.75 21.59 -1.66
CA LEU A 79 6.66 22.33 -2.34
C LEU A 79 6.36 23.69 -1.70
N ALA A 80 7.30 24.26 -0.95
CA ALA A 80 7.17 25.59 -0.38
C ALA A 80 6.77 26.62 -1.48
N PRO A 81 5.75 27.46 -1.25
CA PRO A 81 5.26 28.42 -2.24
C PRO A 81 6.26 29.59 -2.35
N GLY A 82 7.25 29.47 -3.24
CA GLY A 82 8.29 30.48 -3.43
C GLY A 82 8.75 30.73 -4.86
N ALA A 83 8.37 29.90 -5.84
CA ALA A 83 8.88 29.99 -7.22
C ALA A 83 7.90 30.64 -8.21
N ALA A 84 7.07 31.58 -7.76
CA ALA A 84 6.19 32.36 -8.64
C ALA A 84 6.20 33.84 -8.26
N ALA A 85 7.36 34.49 -8.33
CA ALA A 85 7.45 35.95 -8.47
C ALA A 85 8.88 36.39 -8.78
N HIS A 86 9.30 36.28 -10.05
CA HIS A 86 10.17 37.30 -10.63
C HIS A 86 9.79 37.45 -12.10
N SER A 87 9.14 38.59 -12.37
CA SER A 87 8.98 39.20 -13.69
C SER A 87 10.33 39.59 -14.29
#